data_AF-A0A6C0H3H4-F1
#
_entry.id   AF-A0A6C0H3H4-F1
#
_cell.length_a   1.000
_cell.length_b   1.000
_cell.length_c   1.000
_cell.angle_alpha   90.00
_cell.angle_beta   90.00
_cell.angle_gamma   90.00
#
_symmetry.space_group_name_H-M   'P 1'
#
loop_
_entity.id
_entity.type
_entity.pdbx_description
1 polymer ?
#
loop_
_entity_poly.entity_id
_entity_poly.type
_entity_poly.pdbx_seq_one_letter_code
_entity_poly.pdbx_strand_id
1 'polypeptide(L)'
;MGAGVLPVALYKGTLFLLLGQERNNNLWCDFGGGAYKGEKPYKTAIREGSEELNGFLGDENDFETTVNHNMILSITYDKYTSYIFRTNYDKKLPIYFTNVNKFAEFHLKDKIETQYNGLFEKKQIQWFPLSKFKEDKSRAMFREHYKPVLDSVLKNEKFIIKFIETMEPK
;
A
#
# COMPACT_ATOMS: atom_id res chain seq x y z
N MET A 1 8.81 -7.11 14.08
CA MET A 1 8.32 -5.74 13.86
C MET A 1 8.28 -5.56 12.36
N GLY A 2 7.14 -5.16 11.82
CA GLY A 2 6.97 -4.89 10.40
C GLY A 2 6.39 -3.50 10.22
N ALA A 3 6.52 -2.96 9.02
CA ALA A 3 5.93 -1.68 8.69
C ALA A 3 5.64 -1.60 7.19
N GLY A 4 4.68 -0.74 6.85
CA GLY A 4 4.28 -0.53 5.48
C GLY A 4 3.61 0.82 5.27
N VAL A 5 3.21 1.05 4.04
CA VAL A 5 2.58 2.28 3.57
C VAL A 5 1.25 1.94 2.91
N LEU A 6 0.23 2.76 3.20
CA LEU A 6 -1.08 2.65 2.59
C LEU A 6 -1.38 3.94 1.81
N PRO A 7 -1.18 3.93 0.47
CA PRO A 7 -1.57 5.04 -0.38
C PRO A 7 -3.10 5.13 -0.43
N VAL A 8 -3.63 6.34 -0.21
CA VAL A 8 -5.06 6.62 -0.30
C VAL A 8 -5.34 7.79 -1.22
N ALA A 9 -6.49 7.77 -1.90
CA ALA A 9 -6.91 8.84 -2.78
C ALA A 9 -8.38 9.18 -2.56
N LEU A 10 -8.70 10.47 -2.47
CA LEU A 10 -10.08 10.95 -2.50
C LEU A 10 -10.45 11.26 -3.95
N TYR A 11 -11.43 10.55 -4.51
CA TYR A 11 -11.87 10.75 -5.88
C TYR A 11 -13.38 10.78 -5.96
N LYS A 12 -13.94 11.91 -6.43
CA LYS A 12 -15.39 12.15 -6.50
C LYS A 12 -16.09 11.89 -5.15
N GLY A 13 -15.50 12.35 -4.06
CA GLY A 13 -16.01 12.19 -2.69
C GLY A 13 -15.90 10.78 -2.12
N THR A 14 -15.31 9.83 -2.85
CA THR A 14 -15.08 8.45 -2.36
C THR A 14 -13.62 8.26 -1.99
N LEU A 15 -13.36 7.76 -0.80
CA LEU A 15 -12.02 7.37 -0.35
C LEU A 15 -11.65 6.00 -0.94
N PHE A 16 -10.55 5.96 -1.69
CA PHE A 16 -9.98 4.75 -2.26
C PHE A 16 -8.68 4.38 -1.54
N LEU A 17 -8.49 3.07 -1.35
CA LEU A 17 -7.24 2.47 -0.88
C LEU A 17 -6.53 1.83 -2.06
N LEU A 18 -5.23 2.08 -2.24
CA LEU A 18 -4.40 1.30 -3.15
C LEU A 18 -3.84 0.11 -2.39
N LEU A 19 -4.16 -1.11 -2.85
CA LEU A 19 -3.70 -2.34 -2.21
C LEU A 19 -2.96 -3.20 -3.23
N GLY A 20 -2.00 -3.99 -2.74
CA GLY A 20 -1.27 -4.99 -3.53
C GLY A 20 -1.78 -6.41 -3.25
N GLN A 21 -1.85 -7.23 -4.29
CA GLN A 21 -2.11 -8.65 -4.16
C GLN A 21 -0.80 -9.43 -4.13
N GLU A 22 -0.61 -10.20 -3.05
CA GLU A 22 0.49 -11.11 -2.85
C GLU A 22 0.59 -12.17 -3.95
N ARG A 23 1.80 -12.43 -4.44
CA ARG A 23 2.08 -13.49 -5.41
C ARG A 23 1.79 -14.88 -4.85
N ASN A 24 2.17 -15.13 -3.60
CA ASN A 24 2.21 -16.48 -3.04
C ASN A 24 0.87 -17.00 -2.53
N ASN A 25 0.00 -16.12 -2.02
CA ASN A 25 -1.27 -16.53 -1.39
C ASN A 25 -2.49 -15.79 -1.95
N ASN A 26 -2.31 -14.90 -2.93
CA ASN A 26 -3.39 -14.13 -3.57
C ASN A 26 -4.19 -13.22 -2.63
N LEU A 27 -3.71 -12.99 -1.41
CA LEU A 27 -4.35 -12.08 -0.45
C LEU A 27 -3.90 -10.64 -0.70
N TRP A 28 -4.71 -9.71 -0.24
CA TRP A 28 -4.50 -8.28 -0.39
C TRP A 28 -4.06 -7.65 0.93
N CYS A 29 -3.16 -6.68 0.83
CA CYS A 29 -2.74 -5.81 1.94
C CYS A 29 -2.16 -4.49 1.42
N ASP A 30 -1.71 -3.66 2.33
CA ASP A 30 -0.86 -2.51 2.03
C ASP A 30 0.55 -2.97 1.59
N PHE A 31 1.46 -2.01 1.38
CA PHE A 31 2.80 -2.28 0.88
C PHE A 31 3.81 -2.25 2.03
N GLY A 32 4.38 -3.39 2.40
CA GLY A 32 5.12 -3.48 3.65
C GLY A 32 5.67 -4.86 3.97
N GLY A 33 6.64 -4.88 4.88
CA GLY A 33 7.41 -6.08 5.19
C GLY A 33 8.15 -6.02 6.51
N GLY A 34 9.16 -6.85 6.64
CA GLY A 34 9.94 -7.04 7.86
C GLY A 34 11.05 -6.01 8.00
N ALA A 35 11.27 -5.50 9.22
CA ALA A 35 12.39 -4.60 9.47
C ALA A 35 13.74 -5.33 9.47
N TYR A 36 14.77 -4.73 8.89
CA TYR A 36 16.15 -5.15 9.13
C TYR A 36 16.59 -4.86 10.57
N LYS A 37 17.65 -5.53 11.03
CA LYS A 37 18.15 -5.36 12.41
C LYS A 37 18.56 -3.90 12.66
N GLY A 38 17.83 -3.24 13.57
CA GLY A 38 18.07 -1.84 13.94
C GLY A 38 17.37 -0.81 13.05
N GLU A 39 16.62 -1.25 12.04
CA GLU A 39 15.84 -0.37 11.15
C GLU A 39 14.63 0.22 11.90
N LYS A 40 14.38 1.52 11.70
CA LYS A 40 13.22 2.20 12.27
C LYS A 40 11.96 1.85 11.46
N PRO A 41 10.77 1.70 12.09
CA PRO A 41 9.55 1.34 11.37
C PRO A 41 9.24 2.20 10.14
N TYR A 42 9.44 3.52 10.23
CA TYR A 42 9.21 4.39 9.08
C TYR A 42 10.15 4.10 7.91
N LYS A 43 11.44 3.86 8.17
CA LYS A 43 12.41 3.51 7.12
C LYS A 43 12.11 2.14 6.51
N THR A 44 11.71 1.17 7.32
CA THR A 44 11.19 -0.11 6.83
C THR A 44 10.01 0.12 5.88
N ALA A 45 9.03 0.94 6.26
CA ALA A 45 7.85 1.21 5.44
C ALA A 45 8.19 1.87 4.10
N ILE A 46 9.14 2.81 4.08
CA ILE A 46 9.59 3.49 2.86
C ILE A 46 10.28 2.50 1.92
N ARG A 47 11.25 1.72 2.42
CA ARG A 47 11.98 0.72 1.63
C ARG A 47 11.04 -0.31 1.04
N GLU A 48 10.27 -1.00 1.90
CA GLU A 48 9.33 -2.04 1.49
C GLU A 48 8.25 -1.49 0.54
N GLY A 49 7.72 -0.30 0.84
CA GLY A 49 6.75 0.37 -0.01
C GLY A 49 7.29 0.67 -1.41
N SER A 50 8.50 1.22 -1.50
CA SER A 50 9.17 1.52 -2.77
C SER A 50 9.47 0.25 -3.57
N GLU A 51 9.99 -0.80 -2.90
CA GLU A 51 10.30 -2.11 -3.48
C GLU A 51 9.04 -2.78 -4.05
N GLU A 52 7.99 -2.93 -3.24
CA GLU A 52 6.77 -3.62 -3.63
C GLU A 52 5.92 -2.85 -4.66
N LEU A 53 6.01 -1.51 -4.67
CA LEU A 53 5.42 -0.67 -5.70
C LEU A 53 6.26 -0.65 -6.99
N ASN A 54 7.43 -1.30 -7.03
CA ASN A 54 8.33 -1.35 -8.18
C ASN A 54 8.64 0.05 -8.78
N GLY A 55 8.80 1.06 -7.92
CA GLY A 55 9.11 2.43 -8.32
C GLY A 55 7.96 3.21 -9.00
N PHE A 56 6.73 2.67 -9.03
CA PHE A 56 5.59 3.34 -9.69
C PHE A 56 5.18 4.67 -9.04
N LEU A 57 5.55 4.87 -7.77
CA LEU A 57 5.35 6.13 -7.04
C LEU A 57 6.67 6.88 -6.78
N GLY A 58 7.69 6.64 -7.61
CA GLY A 58 9.03 7.20 -7.47
C GLY A 58 10.04 6.18 -6.94
N ASP A 59 11.33 6.53 -7.00
CA ASP A 59 12.37 5.78 -6.29
C ASP A 59 12.25 5.98 -4.76
N GLU A 60 13.09 5.33 -3.96
CA GLU A 60 12.98 5.39 -2.50
C GLU A 60 13.02 6.83 -1.93
N ASN A 61 13.83 7.72 -2.52
CA ASN A 61 13.97 9.10 -2.06
C ASN A 61 12.76 9.95 -2.46
N ASP A 62 12.31 9.83 -3.71
CA ASP A 62 11.10 10.49 -4.21
C ASP A 62 9.87 10.00 -3.45
N PHE A 63 9.83 8.70 -3.15
CA PHE A 63 8.76 8.05 -2.40
C PHE A 63 8.73 8.53 -0.95
N GLU A 64 9.88 8.55 -0.26
CA GLU A 64 9.97 9.09 1.10
C GLU A 64 9.52 10.55 1.16
N THR A 65 9.95 11.36 0.19
CA THR A 65 9.54 12.76 0.07
C THR A 65 8.02 12.86 -0.10
N THR A 66 7.44 12.04 -0.98
CA THR A 66 6.00 12.01 -1.23
C THR A 66 5.22 11.60 0.01
N VAL A 67 5.65 10.54 0.71
CA VAL A 67 5.00 10.05 1.93
C VAL A 67 5.09 11.10 3.03
N ASN A 68 6.25 11.72 3.26
CA ASN A 68 6.42 12.75 4.29
C ASN A 68 5.50 13.95 4.08
N HIS A 69 5.43 14.47 2.85
CA HIS A 69 4.60 15.65 2.56
C HIS A 69 3.11 15.35 2.57
N ASN A 70 2.73 14.10 2.28
CA ASN A 70 1.33 13.70 2.15
C ASN A 70 0.82 12.81 3.28
N MET A 71 1.59 12.65 4.37
CA MET A 71 1.24 11.79 5.48
C MET A 71 -0.03 12.29 6.17
N ILE A 72 -0.96 11.38 6.40
CA ILE A 72 -2.24 11.66 7.08
C ILE A 72 -2.14 11.21 8.54
N LEU A 73 -1.84 9.93 8.73
CA LEU A 73 -1.70 9.31 10.06
C LEU A 73 -0.97 7.97 9.93
N SER A 74 -0.49 7.45 11.06
CA SER A 74 0.02 6.08 11.17
C SER A 74 -0.89 5.22 12.05
N ILE A 75 -1.12 3.97 11.65
CA ILE A 75 -1.89 2.99 12.43
C ILE A 75 -0.95 1.87 12.85
N THR A 76 -0.81 1.66 14.16
CA THR A 76 -0.05 0.54 14.72
C THR A 76 -0.99 -0.49 15.31
N TYR A 77 -0.80 -1.76 14.93
CA TYR A 77 -1.47 -2.89 15.53
C TYR A 77 -0.46 -4.00 15.82
N ASP A 78 -0.39 -4.46 17.06
CA ASP A 78 0.66 -5.36 17.58
C ASP A 78 2.06 -4.85 17.19
N LYS A 79 2.78 -5.58 16.34
CA LYS A 79 4.15 -5.25 15.91
C LYS A 79 4.22 -4.68 14.49
N TYR A 80 3.08 -4.31 13.90
CA TYR A 80 2.98 -3.77 12.55
C TYR A 80 2.50 -2.33 12.55
N THR A 81 3.16 -1.45 11.79
CA THR A 81 2.74 -0.04 11.61
C THR A 81 2.53 0.28 10.14
N SER A 82 1.33 0.75 9.79
CA SER A 82 0.99 1.23 8.45
C SER A 82 0.94 2.76 8.43
N TYR A 83 1.71 3.38 7.53
CA TYR A 83 1.73 4.82 7.32
C TYR A 83 0.79 5.19 6.18
N ILE A 84 -0.27 5.91 6.50
CA ILE A 84 -1.31 6.29 5.55
C ILE A 84 -0.97 7.66 4.99
N PHE A 85 -0.90 7.76 3.66
CA PHE A 85 -0.58 9.00 2.98
C PHE A 85 -1.47 9.23 1.76
N ARG A 86 -1.74 10.50 1.44
CA ARG A 86 -2.51 10.90 0.27
C ARG A 86 -1.67 10.73 -1.01
N THR A 87 -2.29 10.21 -2.06
CA THR A 87 -1.78 10.28 -3.43
C THR A 87 -2.92 10.59 -4.40
N ASN A 88 -2.59 10.83 -5.67
CA ASN A 88 -3.57 11.07 -6.71
C ASN A 88 -4.24 9.78 -7.16
N TYR A 89 -5.54 9.82 -7.37
CA TYR A 89 -6.26 8.70 -7.98
C TYR A 89 -5.88 8.59 -9.47
N ASP A 90 -5.20 7.50 -9.83
CA ASP A 90 -4.92 7.14 -11.22
C ASP A 90 -5.55 5.79 -11.56
N LYS A 91 -6.58 5.83 -12.43
CA LYS A 91 -7.26 4.64 -12.94
C LYS A 91 -6.37 3.73 -13.79
N LYS A 92 -5.28 4.24 -14.36
CA LYS A 92 -4.37 3.48 -15.22
C LYS A 92 -3.21 2.87 -14.45
N LEU A 93 -2.90 3.35 -13.25
CA LEU A 93 -1.83 2.84 -12.40
C LEU A 93 -1.89 1.31 -12.20
N PRO A 94 -3.04 0.70 -11.85
CA PRO A 94 -3.18 -0.77 -11.81
C PRO A 94 -2.80 -1.47 -13.12
N ILE A 95 -3.20 -0.89 -14.27
CA ILE A 95 -2.96 -1.47 -15.60
C ILE A 95 -1.45 -1.48 -15.89
N TYR A 96 -0.78 -0.35 -15.65
CA TYR A 96 0.65 -0.23 -15.91
C TYR A 96 1.47 -1.13 -14.98
N PHE A 97 1.13 -1.17 -13.70
CA PHE A 97 1.78 -2.06 -12.72
C PHE A 97 1.65 -3.53 -13.11
N THR A 98 0.43 -3.98 -13.45
CA THR A 98 0.19 -5.36 -13.86
C THR A 98 0.89 -5.70 -15.18
N ASN A 99 0.98 -4.78 -16.14
CA ASN A 99 1.69 -5.02 -17.39
C ASN A 99 3.20 -5.22 -17.15
N VAL A 100 3.82 -4.37 -16.33
CA VAL A 100 5.23 -4.51 -15.96
C VAL A 100 5.46 -5.82 -15.21
N ASN A 101 4.58 -6.19 -14.28
CA ASN A 101 4.67 -7.45 -13.55
C ASN A 101 4.58 -8.66 -14.48
N LYS A 102 3.62 -8.69 -15.41
CA LYS A 102 3.50 -9.78 -16.39
C LYS A 102 4.72 -9.88 -17.31
N PHE A 103 5.26 -8.75 -17.74
CA PHE A 103 6.48 -8.72 -18.55
C PHE A 103 7.68 -9.26 -17.76
N ALA A 104 7.85 -8.82 -16.51
CA ALA A 104 8.90 -9.29 -15.62
C ALA A 104 8.75 -10.78 -15.30
N GLU A 105 7.54 -11.29 -15.05
CA GLU A 105 7.29 -12.72 -14.86
C GLU A 105 7.71 -13.56 -16.06
N PHE A 106 7.48 -13.07 -17.28
CA PHE A 106 7.85 -13.79 -18.49
C PHE A 106 9.37 -13.83 -18.71
N HIS A 107 10.08 -12.73 -18.41
CA HIS A 107 11.49 -12.58 -18.73
C HIS A 107 12.46 -12.83 -17.56
N LEU A 108 11.98 -12.70 -16.32
CA LEU A 108 12.77 -12.69 -15.09
C LEU A 108 12.25 -13.68 -14.05
N LYS A 109 11.47 -14.69 -14.47
CA LYS A 109 10.84 -15.69 -13.59
C LYS A 109 11.78 -16.23 -12.51
N ASP A 110 12.96 -16.71 -12.92
CA ASP A 110 13.93 -17.31 -12.00
C ASP A 110 14.37 -16.33 -10.93
N LYS A 111 14.53 -15.04 -11.26
CA LYS A 111 14.90 -14.02 -10.28
C LYS A 111 13.77 -13.73 -9.30
N ILE A 112 12.53 -13.62 -9.80
CA ILE A 112 11.34 -13.37 -8.97
C ILE A 112 11.10 -14.54 -8.00
N GLU A 113 11.34 -15.79 -8.43
CA GLU A 113 11.10 -16.96 -7.59
C GLU A 113 12.24 -17.25 -6.59
N THR A 114 13.45 -16.74 -6.85
CA THR A 114 14.63 -17.03 -6.01
C THR A 114 15.10 -15.87 -5.13
N GLN A 115 14.71 -14.62 -5.46
CA GLN A 115 15.11 -13.44 -4.70
C GLN A 115 13.94 -12.91 -3.86
N TYR A 116 14.16 -12.85 -2.54
CA TYR A 116 13.21 -12.33 -1.56
C TYR A 116 13.67 -10.95 -1.08
N ASN A 117 13.46 -9.94 -1.92
CA ASN A 117 13.93 -8.56 -1.71
C ASN A 117 12.82 -7.52 -1.92
N GLY A 118 11.54 -7.90 -1.76
CA GLY A 118 10.40 -6.99 -1.94
C GLY A 118 10.00 -6.76 -3.41
N LEU A 119 10.95 -6.86 -4.35
CA LEU A 119 10.68 -6.63 -5.77
C LEU A 119 9.75 -7.70 -6.34
N PHE A 120 8.70 -7.26 -7.04
CA PHE A 120 7.70 -8.13 -7.67
C PHE A 120 6.97 -9.10 -6.70
N GLU A 121 7.00 -8.87 -5.38
CA GLU A 121 6.23 -9.65 -4.40
C GLU A 121 4.72 -9.44 -4.57
N LYS A 122 4.30 -8.20 -4.92
CA LYS A 122 2.94 -7.92 -5.37
C LYS A 122 2.82 -8.18 -6.87
N LYS A 123 1.91 -9.06 -7.27
CA LYS A 123 1.67 -9.38 -8.70
C LYS A 123 0.68 -8.44 -9.39
N GLN A 124 -0.16 -7.75 -8.61
CA GLN A 124 -1.05 -6.71 -9.10
C GLN A 124 -1.40 -5.74 -7.97
N ILE A 125 -1.82 -4.53 -8.35
CA ILE A 125 -2.36 -3.53 -7.42
C ILE A 125 -3.75 -3.11 -7.90
N GLN A 126 -4.57 -2.60 -7.00
CA GLN A 126 -5.91 -2.12 -7.35
C GLN A 126 -6.39 -1.05 -6.39
N TRP A 127 -7.10 -0.06 -6.96
CA TRP A 127 -7.89 0.89 -6.18
C TRP A 127 -9.19 0.25 -5.71
N PHE A 128 -9.40 0.25 -4.41
CA PHE A 128 -10.64 -0.21 -3.81
C PHE A 128 -11.35 0.92 -3.07
N PRO A 129 -12.64 1.17 -3.34
CA PRO A 129 -13.40 2.11 -2.55
C PRO A 129 -13.54 1.55 -1.13
N LEU A 130 -13.27 2.37 -0.11
CA LEU A 130 -13.31 1.94 1.29
C LEU A 130 -14.68 1.37 1.68
N SER A 131 -15.75 1.87 1.06
CA SER A 131 -17.12 1.36 1.24
C SER A 131 -17.27 -0.13 0.94
N LYS A 132 -16.46 -0.70 0.04
CA LYS A 132 -16.45 -2.13 -0.28
C LYS A 132 -16.15 -3.01 0.94
N PHE A 133 -15.42 -2.47 1.91
CA PHE A 133 -14.92 -3.22 3.06
C PHE A 133 -15.82 -3.16 4.29
N LYS A 134 -16.97 -2.49 4.17
CA LYS A 134 -18.02 -2.51 5.20
C LYS A 134 -18.80 -3.83 5.22
N GLU A 135 -18.64 -4.67 4.20
CA GLU A 135 -19.27 -6.00 4.10
C GLU A 135 -18.31 -7.12 4.53
N ASP A 136 -18.76 -8.02 5.40
CA ASP A 136 -17.94 -9.12 5.95
C ASP A 136 -17.37 -10.07 4.89
N LYS A 137 -18.10 -10.28 3.79
CA LYS A 137 -17.66 -11.18 2.70
C LYS A 137 -16.36 -10.70 2.04
N SER A 138 -16.08 -9.39 2.09
CA SER A 138 -14.84 -8.83 1.55
C SER A 138 -13.62 -9.21 2.39
N ARG A 139 -13.79 -9.60 3.67
CA ARG A 139 -12.66 -9.78 4.58
C ARG A 139 -11.78 -10.98 4.25
N ALA A 140 -12.33 -12.00 3.62
CA ALA A 140 -11.60 -13.21 3.23
C ALA A 140 -10.49 -12.96 2.21
N MET A 141 -10.52 -11.84 1.48
CA MET A 141 -9.49 -11.50 0.49
C MET A 141 -8.22 -10.90 1.11
N PHE A 142 -8.21 -10.61 2.41
CA PHE A 142 -7.11 -9.89 3.06
C PHE A 142 -6.22 -10.78 3.91
N ARG A 143 -4.95 -10.35 4.07
CA ARG A 143 -4.02 -10.93 5.04
C ARG A 143 -4.60 -10.78 6.45
N GLU A 144 -4.55 -11.83 7.26
CA GLU A 144 -5.13 -11.82 8.62
C GLU A 144 -4.61 -10.66 9.47
N HIS A 145 -3.29 -10.42 9.46
CA HIS A 145 -2.67 -9.34 10.22
C HIS A 145 -3.04 -7.92 9.71
N TYR A 146 -3.53 -7.81 8.47
CA TYR A 146 -3.91 -6.52 7.87
C TYR A 146 -5.35 -6.13 8.19
N LYS A 147 -6.22 -7.09 8.51
CA LYS A 147 -7.63 -6.83 8.85
C LYS A 147 -7.81 -5.78 9.97
N PRO A 148 -7.02 -5.79 11.07
CA PRO A 148 -7.12 -4.77 12.12
C PRO A 148 -6.69 -3.36 11.67
N VAL A 149 -5.72 -3.27 10.74
CA VAL A 149 -5.34 -1.99 10.12
C VAL A 149 -6.53 -1.45 9.32
N LEU A 150 -7.14 -2.31 8.49
CA LEU A 150 -8.33 -1.96 7.71
C LEU A 150 -9.51 -1.53 8.59
N ASP A 151 -9.77 -2.21 9.71
CA ASP A 151 -10.78 -1.80 10.69
C ASP A 151 -10.52 -0.40 11.24
N SER A 152 -9.26 -0.10 11.52
CA SER A 152 -8.86 1.21 12.02
C SER A 152 -9.01 2.29 10.93
N VAL A 153 -8.73 1.98 9.67
CA VAL A 153 -9.01 2.88 8.53
C VAL A 153 -10.51 3.15 8.41
N LEU A 154 -11.35 2.11 8.46
CA LEU A 154 -12.81 2.23 8.40
C LEU A 154 -13.35 3.11 9.53
N LYS A 155 -12.86 2.92 10.76
CA LYS A 155 -13.24 3.71 11.92
C LYS A 155 -12.87 5.20 11.77
N ASN A 156 -11.76 5.48 11.08
CA ASN A 156 -11.23 6.82 10.88
C ASN A 156 -11.58 7.44 9.51
N GLU A 157 -12.48 6.83 8.72
CA GLU A 157 -12.84 7.26 7.36
C GLU A 157 -13.14 8.77 7.28
N LYS A 158 -14.01 9.29 8.15
CA LYS A 158 -14.39 10.71 8.16
C LYS A 158 -13.21 11.64 8.46
N PHE A 159 -12.31 11.22 9.35
CA PHE A 159 -11.13 11.99 9.68
C PHE A 159 -10.17 12.04 8.49
N ILE A 160 -9.90 10.89 7.87
CA ILE A 160 -9.00 10.77 6.71
C ILE A 160 -9.50 11.64 5.55
N ILE A 161 -10.80 11.56 5.22
CA ILE A 161 -11.40 12.38 4.17
C ILE A 161 -11.22 13.87 4.46
N LYS A 162 -11.62 14.31 5.66
CA LYS A 162 -11.52 15.72 6.06
C LYS A 162 -10.07 16.21 6.04
N PHE A 163 -9.12 15.39 6.45
CA PHE A 163 -7.70 15.74 6.41
C PHE A 163 -7.23 15.92 4.97
N ILE A 164 -7.55 14.99 4.06
CA ILE A 164 -7.22 15.10 2.63
C ILE A 164 -7.78 16.40 2.04
N GLU A 165 -9.03 16.75 2.34
CA GLU A 165 -9.67 17.98 1.86
C GLU A 165 -8.95 19.25 2.35
N THR A 166 -8.31 19.22 3.52
CA THR A 166 -7.48 20.35 4.01
C THR A 166 -6.13 20.47 3.32
N MET A 167 -5.66 19.40 2.66
CA MET A 167 -4.39 19.38 1.92
C MET A 167 -4.55 19.85 0.47
N GLU A 168 -5.77 19.95 -0.04
CA GLU A 168 -5.99 20.47 -1.39
C GLU A 168 -5.84 22.00 -1.37
N PRO A 169 -5.06 22.59 -2.30
CA PRO A 169 -5.06 24.04 -2.45
C PRO A 169 -6.48 24.50 -2.80
N LYS A 170 -6.99 25.47 -2.03
CA LYS A 170 -8.28 26.12 -2.28
C LYS A 170 -8.29 26.87 -3.61
#